data_AF-A0AAD4KBS0-F1
#
_entry.id   AF-A0AAD4KBS0-F1
#
_cell.length_a   1.000
_cell.length_b   1.000
_cell.length_c   1.000
_cell.angle_alpha   90.00
_cell.angle_beta   90.00
_cell.angle_gamma   90.00
#
_symmetry.space_group_name_H-M   'P 1'
#
loop_
_entity.id
_entity.type
_entity.pdbx_description
1 polymer ?
#
loop_
_entity_poly.entity_id
_entity_poly.type
_entity_poly.pdbx_seq_one_letter_code
_entity_poly.pdbx_strand_id
1 'polypeptide(L)'
;IFDRMEGKPLKRMRSEEDECNNNVTQTKVWVNEKILDSRDPDKMKAVHEKTTKMLFKAAANIDANKGGTSTSSNSQSERRQLQPYEQYQLIGDGNIILRDMNPDATNPELVRHMSKCCRRPTFIRAACANCTFDLCEECGYSCVECQQFICRTCVTLFGNRPEEAERPLCERCQMLFA
;
A
#
# COMPACT_ATOMS: atom_id res chain seq x y z
N ILE A 1 -40.76 75.32 7.58
CA ILE A 1 -41.89 74.78 6.79
C ILE A 1 -41.30 74.27 5.49
N PHE A 2 -41.12 72.95 5.36
CA PHE A 2 -41.08 72.22 4.09
C PHE A 2 -41.29 70.74 4.42
N ASP A 3 -42.41 70.22 3.95
CA ASP A 3 -42.82 68.81 3.98
C ASP A 3 -41.75 67.89 3.39
N ARG A 4 -41.58 66.70 4.00
CA ARG A 4 -41.00 65.55 3.32
C ARG A 4 -42.00 64.38 3.37
N MET A 5 -42.49 64.06 2.18
CA MET A 5 -43.30 62.89 1.84
C MET A 5 -42.83 61.60 2.52
N GLU A 6 -43.76 60.93 3.23
CA GLU A 6 -43.64 59.53 3.62
C GLU A 6 -43.75 58.64 2.39
N GLY A 7 -42.60 58.20 1.86
CA GLY A 7 -42.53 57.19 0.80
C GLY A 7 -42.82 55.80 1.36
N LYS A 8 -44.04 55.29 1.15
CA LYS A 8 -44.40 53.90 1.42
C LYS A 8 -43.51 52.96 0.59
N PRO A 9 -42.85 51.95 1.17
CA PRO A 9 -42.08 50.99 0.39
C PRO A 9 -43.02 50.11 -0.44
N LEU A 10 -42.88 50.15 -1.77
CA LEU A 10 -43.58 49.25 -2.68
C LEU A 10 -43.14 47.80 -2.40
N LYS A 11 -44.04 47.00 -1.82
CA LYS A 11 -43.90 45.55 -1.83
C LYS A 11 -43.99 45.07 -3.28
N ARG A 12 -42.92 44.49 -3.83
CA ARG A 12 -42.97 43.77 -5.12
C ARG A 12 -44.08 42.72 -5.03
N MET A 13 -45.09 42.84 -5.91
CA MET A 13 -46.06 41.77 -6.09
C MET A 13 -45.34 40.53 -6.63
N ARG A 14 -45.66 39.36 -6.06
CA ARG A 14 -45.28 38.06 -6.61
C ARG A 14 -46.20 37.78 -7.80
N SER A 15 -45.63 37.34 -8.91
CA SER A 15 -46.36 36.79 -10.06
C SER A 15 -47.17 35.57 -9.63
N GLU A 16 -48.35 35.41 -10.21
CA GLU A 16 -49.19 34.22 -10.02
C GLU A 16 -48.49 32.96 -10.58
N GLU A 17 -48.86 31.82 -10.00
CA GLU A 17 -48.19 30.54 -10.13
C GLU A 17 -48.38 29.96 -11.54
N ASP A 18 -47.42 30.21 -12.43
CA ASP A 18 -47.36 29.50 -13.72
C ASP A 18 -47.09 28.01 -13.49
N GLU A 19 -48.07 27.17 -13.85
CA GLU A 19 -48.10 25.69 -13.81
C GLU A 19 -47.06 25.00 -14.73
N CYS A 20 -45.95 25.65 -15.07
CA CYS A 20 -44.89 25.10 -15.93
C CYS A 20 -43.47 25.31 -15.37
N ASN A 21 -43.34 25.40 -14.05
CA ASN A 21 -42.04 25.55 -13.42
C ASN A 21 -41.56 24.20 -12.83
N ASN A 22 -40.59 23.58 -13.50
CA ASN A 22 -39.91 22.35 -13.04
C ASN A 22 -38.97 22.57 -11.85
N ASN A 23 -39.02 23.75 -11.22
CA ASN A 23 -38.27 24.04 -10.01
C ASN A 23 -39.00 23.48 -8.80
N VAL A 24 -38.84 22.17 -8.59
CA VAL A 24 -39.13 21.54 -7.29
C VAL A 24 -38.49 22.42 -6.20
N THR A 25 -39.31 23.10 -5.42
CA THR A 25 -38.83 23.97 -4.36
C THR A 25 -38.14 23.10 -3.34
N GLN A 26 -36.84 23.34 -3.16
CA GLN A 26 -36.02 22.56 -2.27
C GLN A 26 -36.54 22.73 -0.84
N THR A 27 -37.11 21.66 -0.28
CA THR A 27 -37.63 21.68 1.08
C THR A 27 -36.47 21.92 2.05
N LYS A 28 -36.63 22.89 2.95
CA LYS A 28 -35.60 23.24 3.94
C LYS A 28 -35.51 22.12 4.98
N VAL A 29 -34.70 21.10 4.68
CA VAL A 29 -34.35 20.06 5.64
C VAL A 29 -33.45 20.68 6.70
N TRP A 30 -33.81 20.49 7.97
CA TRP A 30 -33.02 21.01 9.08
C TRP A 30 -31.68 20.27 9.13
N VAL A 31 -30.57 21.03 9.09
CA VAL A 31 -29.21 20.49 9.00
C VAL A 31 -28.88 19.51 10.15
N ASN A 32 -29.52 19.66 11.32
CA ASN A 32 -29.36 18.76 12.45
C ASN A 32 -29.90 17.35 12.21
N GLU A 33 -30.97 17.21 11.41
CA GLU A 33 -31.57 15.92 11.08
C GLU A 33 -30.62 15.10 10.19
N LYS A 34 -29.96 15.76 9.23
CA LYS A 34 -28.98 15.12 8.33
C LYS A 34 -27.71 14.62 9.06
N ILE A 35 -27.35 15.26 10.18
CA ILE A 35 -26.21 14.84 11.02
C ILE A 35 -26.62 13.66 11.93
N LEU A 36 -27.84 13.67 12.47
CA LEU A 36 -28.40 12.54 13.22
C LEU A 36 -28.55 11.28 12.35
N ASP A 37 -28.99 11.44 11.10
CA ASP A 37 -29.17 10.35 10.14
C ASP A 37 -27.86 9.66 9.72
N SER A 38 -26.73 10.38 9.83
CA SER A 38 -25.39 9.84 9.58
C SER A 38 -24.84 8.95 10.70
N ARG A 39 -25.51 8.97 11.87
CA ARG A 39 -25.17 8.19 13.07
C ARG A 39 -26.27 7.20 13.44
N ASP A 40 -27.20 6.94 12.53
CA ASP A 40 -28.24 5.95 12.73
C ASP A 40 -27.59 4.56 12.89
N PRO A 41 -27.74 3.92 14.08
CA PRO A 41 -27.13 2.63 14.37
C PRO A 41 -27.62 1.52 13.43
N ASP A 42 -28.86 1.62 12.93
CA ASP A 42 -29.44 0.59 12.07
C ASP A 42 -28.87 0.65 10.65
N LYS A 43 -28.63 1.85 10.13
CA LYS A 43 -27.95 2.04 8.83
C LYS A 43 -26.50 1.56 8.91
N MET A 44 -25.78 1.84 9.99
CA MET A 44 -24.41 1.37 10.18
C MET A 44 -24.34 -0.16 10.32
N LYS A 45 -25.30 -0.78 11.01
CA LYS A 45 -25.42 -2.24 11.09
C LYS A 45 -25.69 -2.86 9.72
N ALA A 46 -26.56 -2.26 8.90
CA ALA A 46 -26.82 -2.72 7.54
C ALA A 46 -25.59 -2.63 6.63
N VAL A 47 -24.81 -1.57 6.73
CA VAL A 47 -23.53 -1.43 6.01
C VAL A 47 -22.54 -2.50 6.44
N HIS A 48 -22.42 -2.74 7.74
CA HIS A 48 -21.55 -3.79 8.28
C HIS A 48 -21.97 -5.17 7.75
N GLU A 49 -23.24 -5.55 7.88
CA GLU A 49 -23.75 -6.85 7.44
C GLU A 49 -23.57 -7.05 5.92
N LYS A 50 -23.85 -6.03 5.11
CA LYS A 50 -23.65 -6.07 3.65
C LYS A 50 -22.17 -6.29 3.30
N THR A 51 -21.26 -5.63 4.00
CA THR A 51 -19.81 -5.73 3.75
C THR A 51 -19.30 -7.12 4.14
N THR A 52 -19.68 -7.60 5.34
CA THR A 52 -19.40 -8.97 5.79
C THR A 52 -19.90 -9.99 4.76
N LYS A 53 -21.14 -9.85 4.29
CA LYS A 53 -21.71 -10.75 3.28
C LYS A 53 -20.94 -10.74 1.95
N MET A 54 -20.46 -9.58 1.48
CA MET A 54 -19.65 -9.51 0.26
C MET A 54 -18.30 -10.20 0.42
N LEU A 55 -17.60 -9.98 1.54
CA LEU A 55 -16.30 -10.58 1.80
C LEU A 55 -16.39 -12.12 1.88
N PHE A 56 -17.37 -12.64 2.62
CA PHE A 56 -17.50 -14.09 2.80
C PHE A 56 -18.16 -14.80 1.60
N LYS A 57 -19.03 -14.13 0.84
CA LYS A 57 -19.56 -14.70 -0.42
C LYS A 57 -18.47 -14.79 -1.50
N ALA A 58 -17.56 -13.81 -1.56
CA ALA A 58 -16.41 -13.88 -2.46
C ALA A 58 -15.46 -15.03 -2.08
N ALA A 59 -15.18 -15.19 -0.78
CA ALA A 59 -14.36 -16.30 -0.28
C ALA A 59 -14.97 -17.67 -0.59
N ALA A 60 -16.28 -17.86 -0.36
CA ALA A 60 -16.97 -19.13 -0.63
C ALA A 60 -17.00 -19.52 -2.12
N ASN A 61 -16.96 -18.53 -3.04
CA ASN A 61 -16.97 -18.80 -4.49
C ASN A 61 -15.58 -19.15 -5.05
N ILE A 62 -14.50 -18.83 -4.31
CA ILE A 62 -13.12 -19.20 -4.69
C ILE A 62 -12.91 -20.71 -4.51
N ASP A 63 -13.55 -21.33 -3.52
CA ASP A 63 -13.47 -22.77 -3.28
C ASP A 63 -14.34 -23.57 -4.26
N ALA A 64 -15.46 -23.01 -4.73
CA ALA A 64 -16.37 -23.67 -5.67
C ALA A 64 -15.81 -23.80 -7.10
N ASN A 65 -14.88 -22.92 -7.51
CA ASN A 65 -14.34 -22.92 -8.88
C ASN A 65 -13.06 -23.79 -9.04
N LYS A 66 -12.70 -24.57 -8.01
CA LYS A 66 -11.51 -25.44 -8.01
C LYS A 66 -11.78 -26.92 -8.38
N GLY A 67 -13.03 -27.29 -8.69
CA GLY A 67 -13.40 -28.65 -9.08
C GLY A 67 -14.09 -28.72 -10.44
N GLY A 68 -13.33 -28.83 -11.53
CA GLY A 68 -13.90 -28.91 -12.88
C GLY A 68 -12.87 -29.05 -14.02
N THR A 69 -12.37 -30.28 -14.17
CA THR A 69 -11.57 -30.93 -15.23
C THR A 69 -11.52 -30.33 -16.65
N SER A 70 -10.28 -30.11 -17.12
CA SER A 70 -9.63 -30.42 -18.43
C SER A 70 -10.41 -30.36 -19.76
N THR A 71 -9.91 -29.60 -20.75
CA THR A 71 -9.66 -30.06 -22.15
C THR A 71 -8.64 -29.15 -22.88
N SER A 72 -7.73 -29.84 -23.56
CA SER A 72 -6.55 -29.53 -24.40
C SER A 72 -6.38 -28.24 -25.22
N SER A 73 -5.08 -27.99 -25.47
CA SER A 73 -4.43 -27.28 -26.60
C SER A 73 -4.40 -25.74 -26.58
N ASN A 74 -3.27 -25.15 -26.20
CA ASN A 74 -2.24 -24.69 -27.14
C ASN A 74 -1.13 -23.94 -26.38
N SER A 75 0.09 -24.09 -26.88
CA SER A 75 1.31 -23.39 -26.48
C SER A 75 1.12 -21.89 -26.21
N GLN A 76 1.18 -21.49 -24.94
CA GLN A 76 1.57 -20.14 -24.53
C GLN A 76 2.34 -20.25 -23.22
N SER A 77 3.53 -19.65 -23.20
CA SER A 77 4.37 -19.52 -22.01
C SER A 77 3.54 -19.19 -20.79
N GLU A 78 3.53 -20.09 -19.81
CA GLU A 78 3.04 -19.82 -18.47
C GLU A 78 3.94 -18.73 -17.86
N ARG A 79 3.62 -17.47 -18.14
CA ARG A 79 3.88 -16.40 -17.18
C ARG A 79 3.18 -16.85 -15.91
N ARG A 80 3.94 -17.39 -14.95
CA ARG A 80 3.46 -17.58 -13.58
C ARG A 80 2.82 -16.26 -13.18
N GLN A 81 1.49 -16.24 -13.11
CA GLN A 81 0.77 -15.10 -12.57
C GLN A 81 1.13 -15.07 -11.09
N LEU A 82 2.15 -14.27 -10.77
CA LEU A 82 2.54 -13.97 -9.41
C LEU A 82 1.28 -13.49 -8.68
N GLN A 83 1.04 -14.04 -7.51
CA GLN A 83 -0.14 -13.68 -6.76
C GLN A 83 -0.03 -12.20 -6.36
N PRO A 84 -1.14 -11.42 -6.36
CA PRO A 84 -1.07 -9.98 -6.12
C PRO A 84 -0.32 -9.61 -4.84
N TYR A 85 -0.38 -10.45 -3.81
CA TYR A 85 0.31 -10.23 -2.54
C TYR A 85 1.85 -10.26 -2.64
N GLU A 86 2.43 -10.90 -3.67
CA GLU A 86 3.88 -11.02 -3.84
C GLU A 86 4.53 -9.70 -4.26
N GLN A 87 3.74 -8.84 -4.92
CA GLN A 87 4.17 -7.52 -5.39
C GLN A 87 4.26 -6.48 -4.25
N TYR A 88 3.59 -6.72 -3.13
CA TYR A 88 3.55 -5.79 -2.00
C TYR A 88 4.49 -6.23 -0.88
N GLN A 89 5.17 -5.26 -0.26
CA GLN A 89 5.99 -5.46 0.94
C GLN A 89 5.53 -4.49 2.03
N LEU A 90 5.06 -5.03 3.14
CA LEU A 90 4.77 -4.28 4.35
C LEU A 90 6.06 -4.11 5.16
N ILE A 91 6.40 -2.87 5.47
CA ILE A 91 7.46 -2.53 6.42
C ILE A 91 6.83 -2.34 7.79
N GLY A 92 7.56 -2.68 8.86
CA GLY A 92 7.08 -2.64 10.25
C GLY A 92 6.72 -1.24 10.78
N ASP A 93 6.94 -0.20 9.99
CA ASP A 93 6.51 1.19 10.22
C ASP A 93 5.12 1.50 9.61
N GLY A 94 4.49 0.52 8.95
CA GLY A 94 3.18 0.66 8.31
C GLY A 94 3.25 1.07 6.84
N ASN A 95 4.44 1.27 6.27
CA ASN A 95 4.60 1.61 4.86
C ASN A 95 4.46 0.38 3.95
N ILE A 96 3.82 0.56 2.79
CA ILE A 96 3.66 -0.47 1.76
C ILE A 96 4.52 -0.08 0.55
N ILE A 97 5.50 -0.91 0.20
CA ILE A 97 6.36 -0.74 -0.97
C ILE A 97 5.95 -1.73 -2.06
N LEU A 98 5.88 -1.25 -3.30
CA LEU A 98 5.78 -2.10 -4.49
C LEU A 98 7.17 -2.62 -4.85
N ARG A 99 7.33 -3.95 -4.89
CA ARG A 99 8.60 -4.56 -5.29
C ARG A 99 8.74 -4.54 -6.81
N ASP A 100 9.95 -4.21 -7.27
CA ASP A 100 10.31 -4.33 -8.69
C ASP A 100 10.50 -5.81 -9.06
N MET A 101 9.61 -6.31 -9.93
CA MET A 101 9.58 -7.70 -10.41
C MET A 101 10.33 -7.89 -11.74
N ASN A 102 10.92 -6.82 -12.28
CA ASN A 102 11.73 -6.88 -13.50
C ASN A 102 12.87 -7.93 -13.47
N PRO A 103 13.60 -8.15 -12.35
CA PRO A 103 14.63 -9.20 -12.31
C PRO A 103 14.04 -10.63 -12.41
N ASP A 104 12.81 -10.86 -11.94
CA ASP A 104 12.13 -12.15 -12.06
C ASP A 104 11.69 -12.43 -13.52
N ALA A 105 11.48 -11.38 -14.32
CA ALA A 105 11.05 -11.47 -15.72
C ALA A 105 12.21 -11.67 -16.72
N THR A 106 13.41 -11.21 -16.38
CA THR A 106 14.59 -11.26 -17.27
C THR A 106 15.36 -12.58 -17.19
N ASN A 107 15.25 -13.33 -16.09
CA ASN A 107 15.86 -14.66 -15.97
C ASN A 107 14.90 -15.63 -15.25
N PRO A 108 14.12 -16.44 -16.00
CA PRO A 108 13.12 -17.33 -15.41
C PRO A 108 13.72 -18.50 -14.60
N GLU A 109 15.02 -18.78 -14.75
CA GLU A 109 15.74 -19.76 -13.91
C GLU A 109 16.21 -19.17 -12.57
N LEU A 110 16.12 -17.85 -12.41
CA LEU A 110 16.52 -17.18 -11.18
C LEU A 110 15.44 -17.42 -10.11
N VAL A 111 15.59 -18.51 -9.37
CA VAL A 111 14.67 -18.87 -8.29
C VAL A 111 15.09 -18.18 -7.00
N ARG A 112 14.16 -17.44 -6.39
CA ARG A 112 14.36 -16.89 -5.04
C ARG A 112 14.32 -18.00 -4.01
N HIS A 113 15.32 -18.03 -3.14
CA HIS A 113 15.37 -18.96 -2.02
C HIS A 113 15.11 -18.22 -0.71
N MET A 114 14.56 -18.94 0.28
CA MET A 114 14.39 -18.38 1.60
C MET A 114 15.75 -18.18 2.28
N SER A 115 16.06 -16.93 2.61
CA SER A 115 17.23 -16.57 3.39
C SER A 115 17.12 -17.06 4.84
N LYS A 116 18.26 -17.43 5.45
CA LYS A 116 18.27 -17.86 6.86
C LYS A 116 18.19 -16.68 7.84
N CYS A 117 18.73 -15.51 7.47
CA CYS A 117 18.80 -14.34 8.33
C CYS A 117 17.44 -13.70 8.64
N CYS A 118 16.62 -13.48 7.61
CA CYS A 118 15.36 -12.72 7.75
C CYS A 118 14.15 -13.48 7.20
N ARG A 119 14.33 -14.73 6.75
CA ARG A 119 13.27 -15.57 6.13
C ARG A 119 12.59 -14.89 4.93
N ARG A 120 13.27 -13.95 4.28
CA ARG A 120 12.80 -13.30 3.06
C ARG A 120 13.22 -14.11 1.82
N PRO A 121 12.39 -14.14 0.76
CA PRO A 121 12.78 -14.71 -0.53
C PRO A 121 13.83 -13.82 -1.20
N THR A 122 15.05 -14.33 -1.34
CA THR A 122 16.19 -13.55 -1.84
C THR A 122 16.93 -14.27 -2.96
N PHE A 123 17.59 -13.50 -3.82
CA PHE A 123 18.39 -14.04 -4.93
C PHE A 123 19.83 -14.29 -4.53
N ILE A 124 20.40 -13.39 -3.74
CA ILE A 124 21.81 -13.40 -3.38
C ILE A 124 21.91 -13.81 -1.92
N ARG A 125 22.82 -14.75 -1.65
CA ARG A 125 23.12 -15.21 -0.30
C ARG A 125 24.63 -15.29 -0.17
N ALA A 126 25.16 -14.73 0.90
CA ALA A 126 26.60 -14.71 1.17
C ALA A 126 26.83 -14.77 2.67
N ALA A 127 28.04 -15.15 3.09
CA ALA A 127 28.43 -15.10 4.50
C ALA A 127 29.13 -13.77 4.80
N CYS A 128 28.93 -13.24 6.01
CA CYS A 128 29.66 -12.08 6.50
C CYS A 128 31.17 -12.37 6.55
N ALA A 129 32.00 -11.50 6.00
CA ALA A 129 33.45 -11.64 6.00
C ALA A 129 34.06 -11.62 7.41
N ASN A 130 33.45 -10.88 8.35
CA ASN A 130 33.98 -10.75 9.71
C ASN A 130 33.47 -11.87 10.64
N CYS A 131 32.18 -12.22 10.57
CA CYS A 131 31.55 -13.13 11.55
C CYS A 131 30.92 -14.39 10.94
N THR A 132 31.05 -14.61 9.63
CA THR A 132 30.51 -15.76 8.88
C THR A 132 28.99 -15.95 8.94
N PHE A 133 28.25 -15.00 9.50
CA PHE A 133 26.79 -15.04 9.55
C PHE A 133 26.19 -15.02 8.14
N ASP A 134 25.19 -15.86 7.88
CA ASP A 134 24.48 -15.93 6.59
C ASP A 134 23.68 -14.63 6.37
N LEU A 135 23.89 -13.98 5.22
CA LEU A 135 23.27 -12.72 4.81
C LEU A 135 22.57 -12.87 3.47
N CYS A 136 21.55 -12.04 3.26
CA CYS A 136 20.94 -11.82 1.96
C CYS A 136 21.24 -10.39 1.46
N GLU A 137 20.88 -10.09 0.22
CA GLU A 137 21.08 -8.75 -0.38
C GLU A 137 20.44 -7.61 0.42
N GLU A 138 19.38 -7.87 1.21
CA GLU A 138 18.71 -6.84 2.00
C GLU A 138 19.29 -6.66 3.41
N CYS A 139 20.04 -7.64 3.92
CA CYS A 139 20.56 -7.64 5.29
C CYS A 139 22.08 -7.39 5.36
N GLY A 140 22.78 -7.54 4.24
CA GLY A 140 24.22 -7.33 4.14
C GLY A 140 24.57 -5.98 3.53
N TYR A 141 25.78 -5.52 3.83
CA TYR A 141 26.46 -4.40 3.19
C TYR A 141 27.67 -4.93 2.42
N SER A 142 28.04 -4.28 1.33
CA SER A 142 29.28 -4.60 0.61
C SER A 142 30.40 -3.67 1.04
N CYS A 143 31.54 -4.23 1.43
CA CYS A 143 32.75 -3.46 1.72
C CYS A 143 33.12 -2.57 0.54
N VAL A 144 33.37 -1.28 0.76
CA VAL A 144 33.75 -0.36 -0.34
C VAL A 144 35.06 -0.76 -1.02
N GLU A 145 36.02 -1.30 -0.27
CA GLU A 145 37.36 -1.62 -0.78
C GLU A 145 37.46 -3.03 -1.39
N CYS A 146 36.95 -4.05 -0.68
CA CYS A 146 37.11 -5.45 -1.11
C CYS A 146 35.84 -6.11 -1.63
N GLN A 147 34.71 -5.39 -1.64
CA GLN A 147 33.39 -5.86 -2.09
C GLN A 147 32.84 -7.09 -1.38
N GLN A 148 33.46 -7.53 -0.28
CA GLN A 148 32.96 -8.64 0.53
C GLN A 148 31.72 -8.24 1.33
N PHE A 149 30.82 -9.19 1.55
CA PHE A 149 29.60 -8.99 2.34
C PHE A 149 29.91 -8.85 3.84
N ILE A 150 29.26 -7.90 4.50
CA ILE A 150 29.41 -7.61 5.92
C ILE A 150 28.02 -7.41 6.53
N CYS A 151 27.78 -7.93 7.73
CA CYS A 151 26.48 -7.75 8.40
C CYS A 151 26.39 -6.37 9.07
N ARG A 152 25.16 -5.88 9.28
CA ARG A 152 24.89 -4.62 9.99
C ARG A 152 25.61 -4.53 11.34
N THR A 153 25.59 -5.62 12.11
CA THR A 153 26.24 -5.67 13.42
C THR A 153 27.75 -5.47 13.31
N CYS A 154 28.40 -6.08 12.32
CA CYS A 154 29.84 -5.92 12.10
C CYS A 154 30.19 -4.52 11.58
N VAL A 155 29.34 -3.91 10.75
CA VAL A 155 29.52 -2.50 10.35
C VAL A 155 29.41 -1.58 11.57
N THR A 156 28.48 -1.83 12.50
CA THR A 156 28.34 -0.99 13.71
C THR A 156 29.42 -1.23 14.76
N LEU A 157 29.96 -2.45 14.87
CA LEU A 157 30.96 -2.80 15.88
C LEU A 157 32.38 -2.49 15.42
N PHE A 158 32.68 -2.82 14.17
CA PHE A 158 34.01 -2.66 13.60
C PHE A 158 34.07 -1.39 12.78
N GLY A 159 33.12 -1.17 11.85
CA GLY A 159 33.19 -0.15 10.81
C GLY A 159 33.35 1.32 11.23
N ASN A 160 33.23 2.23 10.24
CA ASN A 160 33.54 3.65 10.43
C ASN A 160 32.68 4.29 11.53
N ARG A 161 33.19 5.40 12.09
CA ARG A 161 32.47 6.23 13.06
C ARG A 161 31.06 6.54 12.54
N PRO A 162 30.06 6.74 13.43
CA PRO A 162 28.66 6.93 13.02
C PRO A 162 28.43 8.06 12.00
N GLU A 163 29.37 9.00 11.87
CA GLU A 163 29.38 10.09 10.89
C GLU A 163 29.71 9.64 9.45
N GLU A 164 30.30 8.46 9.26
CA GLU A 164 30.80 7.90 7.97
C GLU A 164 30.07 6.60 7.57
N ALA A 165 28.88 6.36 8.13
CA ALA A 165 28.09 5.14 7.95
C ALA A 165 27.69 4.83 6.48
N GLU A 166 27.92 5.76 5.55
CA GLU A 166 27.66 5.58 4.12
C GLU A 166 28.72 4.72 3.41
N ARG A 167 29.90 4.53 4.01
CA ARG A 167 31.02 3.79 3.40
C ARG A 167 31.41 2.57 4.26
N PRO A 168 30.61 1.48 4.25
CA PRO A 168 30.89 0.32 5.08
C PRO A 168 32.24 -0.33 4.72
N LEU A 169 33.08 -0.57 5.71
CA LEU A 169 34.35 -1.29 5.59
C LEU A 169 34.33 -2.56 6.43
N CYS A 170 34.98 -3.62 5.94
CA CYS A 170 35.23 -4.82 6.74
C CYS A 170 36.39 -4.57 7.71
N GLU A 171 36.55 -5.44 8.72
CA GLU A 171 37.57 -5.25 9.76
C GLU A 171 38.98 -5.15 9.17
N ARG A 172 39.27 -5.98 8.16
CA ARG A 172 40.57 -5.98 7.48
C ARG A 172 40.83 -4.71 6.67
N CYS A 173 39.85 -4.23 5.92
CA CYS A 173 39.99 -3.03 5.11
C CYS A 173 40.05 -1.79 5.99
N GLN A 174 39.33 -1.77 7.10
CA GLN A 174 39.42 -0.70 8.07
C GLN A 174 40.82 -0.59 8.68
N MET A 175 41.46 -1.70 9.04
CA MET A 175 42.85 -1.65 9.55
C MET A 175 43.87 -1.14 8.52
N LEU A 176 43.54 -1.14 7.22
CA LEU A 176 44.45 -0.77 6.14
C LEU A 176 44.16 0.61 5.52
N PHE A 177 42.90 1.05 5.52
CA PHE A 177 42.42 2.21 4.78
C PHE A 177 41.66 3.23 5.62
N ALA A 178 41.42 2.97 6.92
CA ALA A 178 40.83 3.95 7.84
C ALA A 178 41.89 4.88 8.46
#